data_AF-A0A7V2UF07-F1
#
_entry.id   AF-A0A7V2UF07-F1
#
_cell.length_a   1.000
_cell.length_b   1.000
_cell.length_c   1.000
_cell.angle_alpha   90.00
_cell.angle_beta   90.00
_cell.angle_gamma   90.00
#
_symmetry.space_group_name_H-M   'P 1'
#
loop_
_entity.id
_entity.type
_entity.pdbx_description
1 polymer ?
#
loop_
_entity_poly.entity_id
_entity_poly.type
_entity_poly.pdbx_seq_one_letter_code
_entity_poly.pdbx_strand_id
1 'polypeptide(L)' 'DLRRILTDYGFIGHPFRKDFPLSGHVEMRYDAERRRVIYEPVTIEPREITPRIIREDNYGGLH' A
#
# COMPACT_ATOMS: atom_id res chain seq x y z
N ASP A 1 7.24 -8.83 -28.57
CA ASP A 1 7.70 -9.25 -27.25
C ASP A 1 6.87 -8.54 -26.21
N LEU A 2 6.17 -9.28 -25.34
CA LEU A 2 5.32 -8.71 -24.29
C LEU A 2 6.06 -8.83 -22.97
N ARG A 3 6.49 -7.70 -22.44
CA ARG A 3 7.27 -7.62 -21.20
C ARG A 3 6.95 -6.34 -20.44
N ARG A 4 7.32 -6.32 -19.17
CA ARG A 4 7.26 -5.12 -18.32
C ARG A 4 8.07 -3.97 -18.94
N ILE A 5 7.61 -2.73 -18.75
CA ILE A 5 8.30 -1.51 -19.21
C ILE A 5 8.47 -0.44 -18.11
N LEU A 6 7.55 -0.37 -17.14
CA LEU A 6 7.55 0.68 -16.09
C LEU A 6 7.90 0.17 -14.69
N THR A 7 7.79 -1.14 -14.47
CA THR A 7 8.05 -1.74 -13.15
C THR A 7 9.44 -2.33 -13.11
N ASP A 8 10.03 -2.35 -11.93
CA ASP A 8 11.28 -3.05 -11.67
C ASP A 8 11.23 -4.52 -12.12
N TYR A 9 12.39 -5.09 -12.43
CA TYR A 9 12.52 -6.46 -12.93
C TYR A 9 11.99 -7.51 -11.94
N GLY A 10 12.19 -7.27 -10.64
CA GLY A 10 11.68 -8.12 -9.55
C GLY A 10 10.25 -7.81 -9.10
N PHE A 11 9.57 -6.83 -9.71
CA PHE A 11 8.24 -6.41 -9.27
C PHE A 11 7.18 -7.50 -9.43
N ILE A 12 6.37 -7.71 -8.39
CA ILE A 12 5.27 -8.67 -8.34
C ILE A 12 3.94 -7.91 -8.18
N GLY A 13 3.04 -8.11 -9.15
CA GLY A 13 1.70 -7.51 -9.17
C GLY A 13 1.50 -6.50 -10.30
N HIS A 14 0.33 -5.86 -10.29
CA HIS A 14 -0.07 -4.85 -11.28
C HIS A 14 -0.51 -3.58 -10.55
N PRO A 15 0.31 -2.49 -10.56
CA PRO A 15 0.10 -1.32 -9.69
C PRO A 15 -1.27 -0.64 -9.82
N PHE A 16 -1.90 -0.71 -10.99
CA PHE A 16 -3.18 -0.04 -11.25
C PHE A 16 -4.42 -0.92 -11.00
N ARG A 17 -4.26 -2.08 -10.36
CA ARG A 17 -5.44 -2.80 -9.85
C ARG A 17 -5.98 -2.10 -8.61
N LYS A 18 -7.30 -2.07 -8.46
CA LYS A 18 -7.99 -1.40 -7.35
C LYS A 18 -7.69 -2.00 -5.98
N ASP A 19 -7.27 -3.26 -5.94
CA ASP A 19 -6.87 -3.98 -4.74
C ASP A 19 -5.37 -3.90 -4.45
N PHE A 20 -4.59 -3.23 -5.30
CA PHE A 20 -3.16 -3.04 -5.06
C PHE A 20 -2.94 -1.85 -4.11
N PRO A 21 -2.16 -2.02 -3.03
CA PRO A 21 -1.91 -0.94 -2.08
C PRO A 21 -1.09 0.18 -2.72
N LEU A 22 -1.41 1.44 -2.40
CA LEU A 22 -0.72 2.61 -2.96
C LEU A 22 0.79 2.59 -2.70
N SER A 23 1.19 2.21 -1.48
CA SER A 23 2.60 2.11 -1.07
C SER A 23 3.32 0.89 -1.65
N GLY A 24 2.59 -0.05 -2.29
CA GLY A 24 3.11 -1.36 -2.66
C GLY A 24 3.28 -2.30 -1.47
N HIS A 25 3.94 -3.42 -1.71
CA HIS A 25 4.18 -4.46 -0.69
C HIS A 25 5.62 -4.44 -0.14
N VAL A 26 6.55 -3.83 -0.89
CA VAL A 26 7.97 -3.82 -0.56
C VAL A 26 8.55 -2.41 -0.72
N GLU A 27 9.52 -2.09 0.11
CA GLU A 27 10.35 -0.90 0.02
C GLU A 27 11.81 -1.28 -0.22
N MET A 28 12.57 -0.33 -0.77
CA MET A 28 13.99 -0.50 -1.05
C MET A 28 14.83 0.30 -0.06
N ARG A 29 15.78 -0.38 0.60
CA ARG A 29 16.73 0.23 1.54
C ARG A 29 18.15 -0.20 1.21
N TYR A 30 19.13 0.66 1.47
CA TYR A 30 20.54 0.27 1.47
C TYR A 30 20.90 -0.46 2.77
N ASP A 31 21.39 -1.70 2.64
CA ASP A 31 21.94 -2.50 3.73
C ASP A 31 23.45 -2.32 3.76
N ALA A 32 23.97 -1.65 4.79
CA ALA A 32 25.39 -1.33 4.92
C ALA A 32 26.26 -2.56 5.19
N GLU A 33 25.73 -3.57 5.88
CA GLU A 33 26.45 -4.83 6.16
C GLU A 33 26.63 -5.65 4.87
N ARG A 34 25.56 -5.73 4.07
CA ARG A 34 25.57 -6.44 2.79
C ARG A 34 26.08 -5.59 1.62
N ARG A 35 26.28 -4.28 1.83
CA ARG A 35 26.72 -3.28 0.86
C ARG A 35 25.90 -3.29 -0.43
N ARG A 36 24.58 -3.39 -0.31
CA ARG A 36 23.66 -3.46 -1.45
C ARG A 36 22.29 -2.91 -1.11
N VAL A 37 21.52 -2.56 -2.14
CA VAL A 37 20.10 -2.28 -1.98
C VAL A 37 19.35 -3.60 -1.80
N ILE A 38 18.45 -3.65 -0.82
CA ILE A 38 17.61 -4.80 -0.51
C ILE A 38 16.14 -4.40 -0.62
N TYR A 39 15.29 -5.40 -0.87
CA TYR A 39 13.83 -5.29 -0.81
C TYR A 39 13.35 -5.86 0.51
N GLU A 40 12.52 -5.14 1.25
CA GLU A 40 11.92 -5.58 2.50
C GLU A 40 10.44 -5.20 2.55
N PRO A 41 9.61 -5.84 3.40
CA PRO A 41 8.21 -5.46 3.55
C PRO A 41 8.06 -3.97 3.88
N VAL A 42 7.07 -3.32 3.27
CA VAL A 42 6.82 -1.89 3.48
C VAL A 42 6.49 -1.60 4.95
N THR A 43 7.08 -0.54 5.52
CA THR A 43 6.89 -0.13 6.92
C THR A 43 5.83 0.96 7.09
N ILE A 44 5.30 1.47 5.97
CA ILE A 44 4.32 2.57 5.94
C ILE A 44 2.93 2.05 6.29
N GLU A 45 2.39 2.51 7.42
CA GLU A 45 1.00 2.26 7.79
C GLU A 45 0.01 3.03 6.90
N PRO A 46 -1.06 2.39 6.40
CA PRO A 46 -2.09 3.08 5.62
C PRO A 46 -2.79 4.17 6.43
N ARG A 47 -2.87 5.38 5.86
CA ARG A 47 -3.67 6.45 6.46
C ARG A 47 -5.15 6.28 6.11
N GLU A 48 -5.96 5.96 7.10
CA GLU A 48 -7.42 6.02 6.95
C GLU A 48 -7.90 7.48 6.94
N ILE A 49 -8.33 7.96 5.77
CA ILE A 49 -8.96 9.29 5.62
C ILE A 49 -10.49 9.23 5.61
N THR A 50 -11.07 8.04 5.67
CA THR A 50 -12.52 7.87 5.65
C THR A 50 -13.12 8.47 6.92
N PRO A 51 -14.02 9.47 6.80
CA PRO A 51 -14.66 10.06 7.97
C PRO A 51 -15.51 8.99 8.65
N ARG A 52 -15.32 8.80 9.95
CA ARG A 52 -16.24 7.97 10.75
C ARG A 52 -17.53 8.75 10.93
N ILE A 53 -18.62 8.25 10.37
CA ILE A 53 -19.96 8.78 10.65
C ILE A 53 -20.37 8.22 12.02
N ILE A 54 -20.17 9.01 13.07
CA ILE A 54 -20.71 8.71 14.40
C ILE A 54 -22.16 9.22 14.40
N ARG A 55 -23.12 8.31 14.49
CA ARG A 55 -24.53 8.66 14.70
C ARG A 55 -24.85 8.53 16.18
N GLU A 56 -25.60 9.48 16.72
CA GLU A 56 -26.17 9.35 18.05
C GLU A 56 -27.18 8.20 18.08
N ASP A 57 -27.38 7.57 19.24
CA ASP A 57 -28.32 6.45 19.40
C ASP A 57 -29.76 6.80 18.96
N ASN A 58 -30.12 8.10 19.01
CA ASN A 58 -31.44 8.63 18.62
C ASN A 58 -31.50 9.14 17.17
N TYR A 59 -30.45 8.93 16.37
CA TYR A 59 -30.40 9.41 14.98
C TYR A 59 -31.44 8.69 14.11
N GLY A 60 -32.47 9.42 13.68
CA GLY A 60 -33.57 8.86 12.88
C GLY A 60 -34.89 8.71 13.63
N GLY A 61 -34.97 9.10 14.91
CA GLY A 61 -36.25 9.27 15.61
C GLY A 61 -37.09 8.00 15.75
N LEU A 62 -36.48 6.81 15.74
CA LEU A 62 -37.16 5.57 16.07
C LEU A 62 -37.18 5.39 17.59
N HIS A 63 -38.07 6.14 18.24
CA HIS A 63 -38.74 5.68 19.46
C HIS A 63 -40.04 4.97 19.07
#